data_AF-A0A212ITR1-F1
#
_entry.id   AF-A0A212ITR1-F1
#
_cell.length_a   1.000
_cell.length_b   1.000
_cell.length_c   1.000
_cell.angle_alpha   90.00
_cell.angle_beta   90.00
_cell.angle_gamma   90.00
#
_symmetry.space_group_name_H-M   'P 1'
#
loop_
_entity.id
_entity.type
_entity.pdbx_description
1 polymer ?
#
loop_
_entity_poly.entity_id
_entity_poly.type
_entity_poly.pdbx_seq_one_letter_code
_entity_poly.pdbx_strand_id
1 'polypeptide(L)'
;MIPEVAATILGRLPVAFGLAILENAYDETARLEAVPGTAFLSREPELLAEAKRLMPRILLSDIDVLIVGRIGKDITGAGMDPNIVGRTTRGPLPQFDGPRVKRIVVLGLSERTAGNAIGIGLADFTVREILAGIDYEATYANSIASGNPGACRIPIALADEAEAVRAALSCTPGVDLAHPRIVRIRSTLELEYIEVSAALLGEVERTPGLVREE
;
A
#
# COMPACT_ATOMS: atom_id res chain seq x y z
N MET A 1 -0.46 -11.16 22.27
CA MET A 1 0.71 -10.30 22.58
C MET A 1 0.34 -8.83 22.74
N ILE A 2 -0.06 -8.07 21.70
CA ILE A 2 -0.26 -6.60 21.85
C ILE A 2 -1.35 -6.23 22.89
N PRO A 3 -2.58 -6.79 22.85
CA PRO A 3 -3.60 -6.45 23.85
C PRO A 3 -3.23 -6.85 25.29
N GLU A 4 -2.48 -7.95 25.45
CA GLU A 4 -2.04 -8.45 26.77
C GLU A 4 -0.97 -7.56 27.40
N VAL A 5 -0.02 -7.07 26.57
CA VAL A 5 0.99 -6.10 27.01
C VAL A 5 0.30 -4.77 27.38
N ALA A 6 -0.63 -4.29 26.55
CA ALA A 6 -1.41 -3.10 26.84
C ALA A 6 -2.19 -3.22 28.17
N ALA A 7 -2.87 -4.35 28.40
CA ALA A 7 -3.56 -4.61 29.66
C ALA A 7 -2.63 -4.58 30.88
N THR A 8 -1.42 -5.14 30.75
CA THR A 8 -0.42 -5.13 31.83
C THR A 8 0.05 -3.71 32.14
N ILE A 9 0.29 -2.89 31.12
CA ILE A 9 0.70 -1.49 31.28
C ILE A 9 -0.42 -0.67 31.93
N LEU A 10 -1.65 -0.78 31.43
CA LEU A 10 -2.82 -0.06 31.95
C LEU A 10 -3.16 -0.44 33.39
N GLY A 11 -2.86 -1.67 33.82
CA GLY A 11 -3.02 -2.10 35.21
C GLY A 11 -1.95 -1.59 36.17
N ARG A 12 -0.81 -1.07 35.66
CA ARG A 12 0.33 -0.62 36.49
C ARG A 12 0.58 0.87 36.47
N LEU A 13 0.17 1.56 35.40
CA LEU A 13 0.41 2.99 35.21
C LEU A 13 -0.90 3.79 35.31
N PRO A 14 -0.87 4.99 35.90
CA PRO A 14 -2.05 5.85 36.01
C PRO A 14 -2.33 6.58 34.68
N VAL A 15 -2.73 5.83 33.65
CA VAL A 15 -3.11 6.40 32.35
C VAL A 15 -4.53 6.96 32.45
N ALA A 16 -4.65 8.29 32.49
CA ALA A 16 -5.96 8.94 32.62
C ALA A 16 -6.83 8.80 31.37
N PHE A 17 -6.26 9.12 30.20
CA PHE A 17 -6.93 9.02 28.91
C PHE A 17 -5.90 9.04 27.76
N GLY A 18 -6.36 8.77 26.55
CA GLY A 18 -5.62 8.96 25.30
C GLY A 18 -6.48 9.68 24.27
N LEU A 19 -5.84 10.34 23.31
CA LEU A 19 -6.53 10.98 22.19
C LEU A 19 -6.39 10.08 20.97
N ALA A 20 -7.49 9.47 20.54
CA ALA A 20 -7.56 8.76 19.28
C ALA A 20 -7.75 9.77 18.14
N ILE A 21 -6.90 9.66 17.12
CA ILE A 21 -6.93 10.47 15.91
C ILE A 21 -7.13 9.49 14.75
N LEU A 22 -8.23 9.63 14.02
CA LEU A 22 -8.49 8.84 12.81
C LEU A 22 -8.47 9.78 11.62
N GLU A 23 -7.85 9.32 10.54
CA GLU A 23 -7.71 10.04 9.27
C GLU A 23 -8.60 9.41 8.20
N ASN A 24 -9.01 10.21 7.22
CA ASN A 24 -9.75 9.77 6.03
C ASN A 24 -8.79 9.39 4.88
N ALA A 25 -9.37 8.99 3.75
CA ALA A 25 -8.64 8.64 2.53
C ALA A 25 -7.80 9.78 1.91
N TYR A 26 -7.96 11.01 2.39
CA TYR A 26 -7.30 12.22 1.90
C TYR A 26 -6.24 12.75 2.89
N ASP A 27 -5.82 11.94 3.87
CA ASP A 27 -4.85 12.33 4.92
C ASP A 27 -5.38 13.46 5.83
N GLU A 28 -6.71 13.63 5.92
CA GLU A 28 -7.35 14.63 6.77
C GLU A 28 -7.92 13.98 8.03
N THR A 29 -7.87 14.71 9.15
CA THR A 29 -8.48 14.24 10.40
C THR A 29 -9.99 14.07 10.26
N ALA A 30 -10.45 12.82 10.31
CA ALA A 30 -11.86 12.45 10.24
C ALA A 30 -12.52 12.43 11.62
N ARG A 31 -11.77 12.08 12.67
CA ARG A 31 -12.28 11.96 14.03
C ARG A 31 -11.19 12.21 15.07
N LEU A 32 -11.57 12.95 16.11
CA LEU A 32 -10.82 13.08 17.35
C LEU A 32 -11.69 12.57 18.49
N GLU A 33 -11.14 11.66 19.30
CA GLU A 33 -11.87 11.10 20.44
C GLU A 33 -10.94 10.94 21.65
N ALA A 34 -11.29 11.61 22.75
CA ALA A 34 -10.65 11.34 24.04
C ALA A 34 -11.24 10.07 24.66
N VAL A 35 -10.41 9.04 24.83
CA VAL A 35 -10.82 7.75 25.39
C VAL A 35 -10.25 7.65 26.81
N PRO A 36 -11.07 7.38 27.84
CA PRO A 36 -10.54 7.09 29.18
C PRO A 36 -9.62 5.88 29.16
N GLY A 37 -8.54 5.89 29.97
CA GLY A 37 -7.59 4.76 30.01
C GLY A 37 -8.25 3.43 30.39
N THR A 38 -9.30 3.49 31.21
CA THR A 38 -10.14 2.34 31.59
C THR A 38 -10.94 1.74 30.44
N ALA A 39 -11.13 2.47 29.34
CA ALA A 39 -11.91 2.07 28.18
C ALA A 39 -11.05 1.71 26.95
N PHE A 40 -9.72 1.82 27.03
CA PHE A 40 -8.83 1.55 25.89
C PHE A 40 -9.07 0.17 25.27
N LEU A 41 -9.10 -0.89 26.09
CA LEU A 41 -9.19 -2.26 25.59
C LEU A 41 -10.53 -2.60 24.93
N SER A 42 -11.60 -1.88 25.27
CA SER A 42 -12.91 -2.06 24.63
C SER A 42 -13.11 -1.11 23.45
N ARG A 43 -12.60 0.13 23.53
CA ARG A 43 -12.86 1.17 22.54
C ARG A 43 -11.88 1.15 21.36
N GLU A 44 -10.62 0.77 21.59
CA GLU A 44 -9.61 0.71 20.52
C GLU A 44 -10.03 -0.22 19.37
N PRO A 45 -10.58 -1.43 19.59
CA PRO A 45 -11.02 -2.29 18.48
C PRO A 45 -12.12 -1.66 17.61
N GLU A 46 -13.02 -0.89 18.20
CA GLU A 46 -14.10 -0.19 17.49
C GLU A 46 -13.54 0.96 16.65
N LEU A 47 -12.61 1.73 17.21
CA LEU A 47 -11.90 2.81 16.52
C LEU A 47 -11.02 2.26 15.39
N LEU A 48 -10.34 1.13 15.61
CA LEU A 48 -9.55 0.46 14.58
C LEU A 48 -10.44 -0.04 13.43
N ALA A 49 -11.62 -0.57 13.73
CA ALA A 49 -12.59 -0.96 12.69
C ALA A 49 -13.07 0.24 11.88
N GLU A 50 -13.28 1.40 12.53
CA GLU A 50 -13.60 2.65 11.84
C GLU A 50 -12.46 3.16 10.97
N ALA A 51 -11.23 3.21 11.51
CA ALA A 51 -10.04 3.58 10.75
C ALA A 51 -9.88 2.74 9.48
N LYS A 52 -10.04 1.40 9.59
CA LYS A 52 -9.98 0.48 8.45
C LYS A 52 -11.03 0.76 7.37
N ARG A 53 -12.19 1.32 7.73
CA ARG A 53 -13.23 1.73 6.76
C ARG A 53 -12.89 3.06 6.08
N LEU A 54 -12.18 3.93 6.77
CA LEU A 54 -11.78 5.26 6.26
C LEU A 54 -10.54 5.22 5.37
N MET A 55 -9.73 4.15 5.46
CA MET A 55 -8.50 4.03 4.67
C MET A 55 -8.76 4.13 3.16
N PRO A 56 -7.84 4.75 2.41
CA PRO A 56 -7.93 4.83 0.96
C PRO A 56 -7.87 3.43 0.33
N ARG A 57 -8.57 3.24 -0.80
CA ARG A 57 -8.67 1.94 -1.49
C ARG A 57 -8.70 2.12 -3.01
N ILE A 58 -8.11 1.16 -3.71
CA ILE A 58 -8.39 0.95 -5.12
C ILE A 58 -9.72 0.19 -5.22
N LEU A 59 -10.76 0.82 -5.76
CA LEU A 59 -12.13 0.27 -5.81
C LEU A 59 -12.36 -0.69 -6.99
N LEU A 60 -11.30 -1.20 -7.61
CA LEU A 60 -11.34 -2.12 -8.75
C LEU A 60 -10.80 -3.48 -8.30
N SER A 61 -11.55 -4.57 -8.53
CA SER A 61 -11.28 -5.83 -7.81
C SER A 61 -10.18 -6.68 -8.42
N ASP A 62 -10.08 -6.74 -9.74
CA ASP A 62 -9.13 -7.59 -10.47
C ASP A 62 -8.23 -6.74 -11.35
N ILE A 63 -6.91 -6.80 -11.11
CA ILE A 63 -5.93 -5.99 -11.81
C ILE A 63 -4.85 -6.91 -12.35
N ASP A 64 -4.64 -6.92 -13.67
CA ASP A 64 -3.57 -7.69 -14.29
C ASP A 64 -2.21 -7.07 -13.95
N VAL A 65 -2.10 -5.75 -14.13
CA VAL A 65 -0.89 -4.99 -13.80
C VAL A 65 -1.24 -3.73 -13.04
N LEU A 66 -0.69 -3.58 -11.84
CA LEU A 66 -0.70 -2.32 -11.09
C LEU A 66 0.65 -1.62 -11.30
N ILE A 67 0.60 -0.44 -11.89
CA ILE A 67 1.75 0.44 -12.06
C ILE A 67 1.76 1.43 -10.90
N VAL A 68 2.86 1.49 -10.17
CA VAL A 68 3.06 2.40 -9.05
C VAL A 68 4.18 3.36 -9.40
N GLY A 69 3.83 4.64 -9.54
CA GLY A 69 4.77 5.69 -9.95
C GLY A 69 5.95 5.83 -8.99
N ARG A 70 5.68 5.90 -7.69
CA ARG A 70 6.73 5.99 -6.66
C ARG A 70 6.39 5.23 -5.38
N ILE A 71 7.43 4.73 -4.73
CA ILE A 71 7.39 4.15 -3.38
C ILE A 71 8.34 4.90 -2.44
N GLY A 72 8.11 4.85 -1.13
CA GLY A 72 8.97 5.51 -0.17
C GLY A 72 8.44 5.45 1.25
N LYS A 73 9.34 5.56 2.23
CA LYS A 73 8.97 5.51 3.66
C LYS A 73 8.06 6.68 4.06
N ASP A 74 8.10 7.77 3.31
CA ASP A 74 7.27 8.96 3.44
C ASP A 74 5.85 8.76 2.89
N ILE A 75 5.65 7.77 2.02
CA ILE A 75 4.32 7.37 1.53
C ILE A 75 3.68 6.42 2.55
N THR A 76 4.43 5.42 3.00
CA THR A 76 4.05 4.54 4.12
C THR A 76 5.31 3.90 4.68
N GLY A 77 5.31 3.50 5.95
CA GLY A 77 6.48 2.85 6.56
C GLY A 77 6.94 1.57 5.84
N ALA A 78 6.03 0.92 5.09
CA ALA A 78 6.33 -0.24 4.24
C ALA A 78 6.85 0.12 2.83
N GLY A 79 7.00 1.39 2.50
CA GLY A 79 7.31 1.92 1.15
C GLY A 79 6.12 1.99 0.21
N MET A 80 5.31 0.93 0.20
CA MET A 80 4.07 0.80 -0.55
C MET A 80 3.06 0.06 0.31
N ASP A 81 1.84 0.58 0.46
CA ASP A 81 0.91 0.05 1.46
C ASP A 81 0.36 -1.31 1.03
N PRO A 82 0.65 -2.40 1.78
CA PRO A 82 0.21 -3.74 1.42
C PRO A 82 -1.31 -3.91 1.49
N ASN A 83 -2.01 -3.11 2.28
CA ASN A 83 -3.47 -3.10 2.34
C ASN A 83 -4.04 -2.57 1.01
N ILE A 84 -3.45 -1.49 0.48
CA ILE A 84 -3.92 -0.84 -0.75
C ILE A 84 -3.63 -1.69 -1.98
N VAL A 85 -2.46 -2.34 -2.05
CA VAL A 85 -2.11 -3.23 -3.18
C VAL A 85 -2.61 -4.67 -3.01
N GLY A 86 -3.23 -4.99 -1.88
CA GLY A 86 -3.88 -6.28 -1.61
C GLY A 86 -2.96 -7.44 -1.22
N ARG A 87 -1.64 -7.21 -1.05
CA ARG A 87 -0.69 -8.25 -0.66
C ARG A 87 0.55 -7.72 0.06
N THR A 88 1.17 -8.58 0.83
CA THR A 88 2.52 -8.41 1.39
C THR A 88 3.55 -9.18 0.56
N THR A 89 4.82 -9.06 0.94
CA THR A 89 5.91 -9.92 0.43
C THR A 89 5.73 -11.41 0.73
N ARG A 90 4.79 -11.77 1.61
CA ARG A 90 4.45 -13.16 1.97
C ARG A 90 3.17 -13.65 1.30
N GLY A 91 2.48 -12.81 0.54
CA GLY A 91 1.22 -13.14 -0.12
C GLY A 91 0.03 -12.31 0.35
N PRO A 92 -1.20 -12.72 0.01
CA PRO A 92 -2.43 -11.98 0.30
C PRO A 92 -2.64 -11.71 1.79
N LEU A 93 -3.35 -10.63 2.09
CA LEU A 93 -3.72 -10.24 3.46
C LEU A 93 -5.13 -10.75 3.79
N PRO A 94 -5.31 -11.79 4.64
CA PRO A 94 -6.63 -12.39 4.88
C PRO A 94 -7.64 -11.44 5.54
N GLN A 95 -7.17 -10.38 6.20
CA GLN A 95 -8.01 -9.44 6.93
C GLN A 95 -8.23 -8.12 6.18
N PHE A 96 -7.80 -8.04 4.91
CA PHE A 96 -7.92 -6.83 4.12
C PHE A 96 -8.55 -7.12 2.76
N ASP A 97 -9.58 -6.35 2.43
CA ASP A 97 -10.33 -6.46 1.18
C ASP A 97 -9.71 -5.53 0.13
N GLY A 98 -8.46 -5.83 -0.21
CA GLY A 98 -7.70 -5.12 -1.25
C GLY A 98 -7.87 -5.77 -2.63
N PRO A 99 -7.48 -5.07 -3.72
CA PRO A 99 -7.58 -5.60 -5.07
C PRO A 99 -6.74 -6.89 -5.24
N ARG A 100 -7.21 -7.78 -6.12
CA ARG A 100 -6.40 -8.90 -6.62
C ARG A 100 -5.49 -8.40 -7.73
N VAL A 101 -4.28 -8.01 -7.34
CA VAL A 101 -3.23 -7.57 -8.26
C VAL A 101 -2.35 -8.76 -8.65
N LYS A 102 -2.34 -9.12 -9.94
CA LYS A 102 -1.51 -10.22 -10.44
C LYS A 102 -0.03 -9.83 -10.49
N ARG A 103 0.28 -8.67 -11.08
CA ARG A 103 1.64 -8.12 -11.17
C ARG A 103 1.73 -6.67 -10.73
N ILE A 104 2.82 -6.32 -10.05
CA ILE A 104 3.13 -4.94 -9.65
C ILE A 104 4.39 -4.47 -10.37
N VAL A 105 4.30 -3.29 -10.98
CA VAL A 105 5.43 -2.55 -11.57
C VAL A 105 5.68 -1.31 -10.73
N VAL A 106 6.90 -1.10 -10.25
CA VAL A 106 7.30 0.14 -9.54
C VAL A 106 8.24 0.94 -10.43
N LEU A 107 7.98 2.23 -10.59
CA LEU A 107 8.72 3.08 -11.53
C LEU A 107 9.74 4.01 -10.86
N GLY A 108 9.65 4.25 -9.56
CA GLY A 108 10.51 5.22 -8.91
C GLY A 108 10.48 5.19 -7.38
N LEU A 109 11.36 5.99 -6.80
CA LEU A 109 11.42 6.29 -5.37
C LEU A 109 10.91 7.71 -5.12
N SER A 110 10.22 7.92 -4.00
CA SER A 110 9.92 9.27 -3.53
C SER A 110 11.21 10.02 -3.21
N GLU A 111 11.31 11.28 -3.60
CA GLU A 111 12.46 12.14 -3.27
C GLU A 111 12.72 12.20 -1.76
N ARG A 112 11.65 12.15 -0.95
CA ARG A 112 11.73 12.23 0.52
C ARG A 112 12.12 10.91 1.19
N THR A 113 12.26 9.81 0.44
CA THR A 113 12.68 8.52 1.00
C THR A 113 14.18 8.47 1.30
N ALA A 114 14.96 9.41 0.76
CA ALA A 114 16.42 9.47 0.86
C ALA A 114 17.09 8.15 0.44
N GLY A 115 16.63 7.58 -0.68
CA GLY A 115 17.14 6.33 -1.25
C GLY A 115 16.71 5.05 -0.55
N ASN A 116 16.04 5.11 0.60
CA ASN A 116 15.50 3.92 1.24
C ASN A 116 14.37 3.31 0.38
N ALA A 117 14.65 2.17 -0.23
CA ALA A 117 13.75 1.47 -1.13
C ALA A 117 13.01 0.30 -0.45
N ILE A 118 12.82 0.37 0.87
CA ILE A 118 11.98 -0.60 1.57
C ILE A 118 10.62 -0.68 0.87
N GLY A 119 10.11 -1.90 0.64
CA GLY A 119 8.87 -2.11 -0.10
C GLY A 119 9.05 -2.42 -1.58
N ILE A 120 10.23 -2.18 -2.17
CA ILE A 120 10.51 -2.54 -3.57
C ILE A 120 10.31 -4.04 -3.83
N GLY A 121 10.53 -4.89 -2.82
CA GLY A 121 10.32 -6.33 -2.91
C GLY A 121 8.86 -6.79 -2.95
N LEU A 122 7.88 -5.87 -2.85
CA LEU A 122 6.48 -6.18 -3.20
C LEU A 122 6.25 -6.17 -4.72
N ALA A 123 7.12 -5.48 -5.48
CA ALA A 123 7.02 -5.41 -6.92
C ALA A 123 7.49 -6.71 -7.58
N ASP A 124 6.93 -7.01 -8.75
CA ASP A 124 7.41 -8.07 -9.63
C ASP A 124 8.47 -7.54 -10.60
N PHE A 125 8.24 -6.31 -11.07
CA PHE A 125 9.05 -5.64 -12.08
C PHE A 125 9.34 -4.20 -11.66
N THR A 126 10.44 -3.67 -12.16
CA THR A 126 10.82 -2.27 -12.01
C THR A 126 11.63 -1.81 -13.22
N VAL A 127 12.11 -0.56 -13.17
CA VAL A 127 12.99 0.04 -14.17
C VAL A 127 14.41 0.15 -13.62
N ARG A 128 15.43 -0.02 -14.46
CA ARG A 128 16.84 0.01 -14.05
C ARG A 128 17.24 1.31 -13.35
N GLU A 129 16.64 2.42 -13.74
CA GLU A 129 16.92 3.73 -13.16
C GLU A 129 16.70 3.75 -11.64
N ILE A 130 15.69 3.03 -11.13
CA ILE A 130 15.40 2.99 -9.70
C ILE A 130 16.60 2.46 -8.89
N LEU A 131 17.34 1.49 -9.45
CA LEU A 131 18.41 0.76 -8.75
C LEU A 131 19.59 1.66 -8.43
N ALA A 132 19.83 2.68 -9.25
CA ALA A 132 20.87 3.67 -9.03
C ALA A 132 20.51 4.64 -7.89
N GLY A 133 19.21 4.83 -7.62
CA GLY A 133 18.73 5.69 -6.54
C GLY A 133 18.62 4.99 -5.18
N ILE A 134 18.89 3.68 -5.08
CA ILE A 134 18.76 2.93 -3.84
C ILE A 134 19.96 3.18 -2.93
N ASP A 135 19.69 3.64 -1.70
CA ASP A 135 20.59 3.50 -0.56
C ASP A 135 20.40 2.09 0.02
N TYR A 136 21.31 1.19 -0.36
CA TYR A 136 21.25 -0.21 0.07
C TYR A 136 21.49 -0.37 1.57
N GLU A 137 22.31 0.47 2.19
CA GLU A 137 22.59 0.38 3.62
C GLU A 137 21.33 0.73 4.42
N ALA A 138 20.69 1.86 4.11
CA ALA A 138 19.45 2.26 4.75
C ALA A 138 18.32 1.26 4.48
N THR A 139 18.24 0.73 3.26
CA THR A 139 17.22 -0.25 2.87
C THR A 139 17.40 -1.57 3.63
N TYR A 140 18.61 -2.09 3.71
CA TYR A 140 18.90 -3.36 4.41
C TYR A 140 18.77 -3.21 5.92
N ALA A 141 19.24 -2.11 6.50
CA ALA A 141 19.05 -1.83 7.93
C ALA A 141 17.56 -1.86 8.30
N ASN A 142 16.71 -1.22 7.49
CA ASN A 142 15.27 -1.21 7.71
C ASN A 142 14.63 -2.60 7.52
N SER A 143 15.05 -3.34 6.48
CA SER A 143 14.58 -4.70 6.24
C SER A 143 14.92 -5.66 7.39
N ILE A 144 16.12 -5.53 7.98
CA ILE A 144 16.55 -6.31 9.15
C ILE A 144 15.75 -5.91 10.38
N ALA A 145 15.65 -4.60 10.66
CA ALA A 145 14.94 -4.07 11.84
C ALA A 145 13.45 -4.46 11.84
N SER A 146 12.82 -4.46 10.66
CA SER A 146 11.41 -4.88 10.49
C SER A 146 11.20 -6.40 10.45
N GLY A 147 12.28 -7.20 10.40
CA GLY A 147 12.18 -8.66 10.26
C GLY A 147 11.55 -9.11 8.94
N ASN A 148 11.67 -8.30 7.87
CA ASN A 148 11.10 -8.59 6.55
C ASN A 148 12.15 -8.51 5.44
N PRO A 149 13.02 -9.54 5.29
CA PRO A 149 13.99 -9.64 4.20
C PRO A 149 13.36 -9.60 2.80
N GLY A 150 12.08 -9.97 2.68
CA GLY A 150 11.35 -9.93 1.42
C GLY A 150 11.15 -8.50 0.92
N ALA A 151 11.07 -7.50 1.80
CA ALA A 151 10.73 -6.13 1.45
C ALA A 151 11.83 -5.38 0.68
N CYS A 152 13.07 -5.87 0.72
CA CYS A 152 14.20 -5.30 -0.01
C CYS A 152 14.69 -6.18 -1.17
N ARG A 153 13.94 -7.23 -1.55
CA ARG A 153 14.31 -8.04 -2.73
C ARG A 153 14.21 -7.18 -3.98
N ILE A 154 15.24 -7.22 -4.81
CA ILE A 154 15.27 -6.47 -6.06
C ILE A 154 14.44 -7.24 -7.11
N PRO A 155 13.37 -6.63 -7.67
CA PRO A 155 12.56 -7.23 -8.73
C PRO A 155 13.30 -7.22 -10.08
N ILE A 156 12.69 -7.81 -11.11
CA ILE A 156 13.27 -7.78 -12.45
C ILE A 156 13.28 -6.33 -12.96
N ALA A 157 14.46 -5.78 -13.22
CA ALA A 157 14.63 -4.39 -13.65
C ALA A 157 14.87 -4.27 -15.17
N LEU A 158 13.94 -3.61 -15.86
CA LEU A 158 13.93 -3.43 -17.31
C LEU A 158 14.42 -2.04 -17.71
N ALA A 159 14.66 -1.79 -18.99
CA ALA A 159 15.23 -0.51 -19.43
C ALA A 159 14.32 0.69 -19.09
N ASP A 160 13.01 0.53 -19.28
CA ASP A 160 12.01 1.57 -19.10
C ASP A 160 10.64 1.00 -18.68
N GLU A 161 9.69 1.90 -18.42
CA GLU A 161 8.31 1.55 -18.06
C GLU A 161 7.66 0.63 -19.10
N ALA A 162 7.85 0.92 -20.39
CA ALA A 162 7.17 0.20 -21.46
C ALA A 162 7.64 -1.27 -21.52
N GLU A 163 8.94 -1.52 -21.35
CA GLU A 163 9.48 -2.87 -21.20
C GLU A 163 8.98 -3.56 -19.93
N ALA A 164 8.96 -2.87 -18.79
CA ALA A 164 8.50 -3.44 -17.53
C ALA A 164 7.02 -3.86 -17.59
N VAL A 165 6.15 -3.03 -18.17
CA VAL A 165 4.72 -3.34 -18.35
C VAL A 165 4.51 -4.48 -19.33
N ARG A 166 5.24 -4.50 -20.47
CA ARG A 166 5.17 -5.63 -21.43
C ARG A 166 5.60 -6.95 -20.78
N ALA A 167 6.67 -6.92 -19.98
CA ALA A 167 7.14 -8.09 -19.25
C ALA A 167 6.10 -8.54 -18.21
N ALA A 168 5.52 -7.61 -17.45
CA ALA A 168 4.46 -7.90 -16.48
C ALA A 168 3.25 -8.58 -17.14
N LEU A 169 2.74 -8.04 -18.23
CA LEU A 169 1.63 -8.64 -18.99
C LEU A 169 2.00 -10.03 -19.52
N SER A 170 3.18 -10.18 -20.13
CA SER A 170 3.66 -11.46 -20.67
C SER A 170 3.82 -12.54 -19.59
N CYS A 171 4.11 -12.12 -18.36
CA CYS A 171 4.23 -12.99 -17.20
C CYS A 171 2.92 -13.12 -16.39
N THR A 172 1.78 -12.65 -16.92
CA THR A 172 0.48 -12.75 -16.25
C THR A 172 -0.36 -13.87 -16.88
N PRO A 173 -0.53 -15.03 -16.21
CA PRO A 173 -1.33 -16.12 -16.76
C PRO A 173 -2.78 -15.70 -16.98
N GLY A 174 -3.32 -16.03 -18.16
CA GLY A 174 -4.72 -15.79 -18.51
C GLY A 174 -5.09 -14.32 -18.71
N VAL A 175 -4.12 -13.43 -18.97
CA VAL A 175 -4.40 -12.04 -19.34
C VAL A 175 -4.98 -11.95 -20.76
N ASP A 176 -5.99 -11.10 -20.96
CA ASP A 176 -6.41 -10.68 -22.30
C ASP A 176 -5.48 -9.56 -22.78
N LEU A 177 -4.54 -9.88 -23.66
CA LEU A 177 -3.59 -8.89 -24.20
C LEU A 177 -4.24 -7.84 -25.11
N ALA A 178 -5.45 -8.08 -25.62
CA ALA A 178 -6.19 -7.09 -26.40
C ALA A 178 -6.86 -6.05 -25.48
N HIS A 179 -7.29 -6.47 -24.29
CA HIS A 179 -7.97 -5.61 -23.31
C HIS A 179 -7.42 -5.84 -21.89
N PRO A 180 -6.13 -5.58 -21.64
CA PRO A 180 -5.52 -5.84 -20.34
C PRO A 180 -6.09 -4.90 -19.29
N ARG A 181 -6.32 -5.41 -18.07
CA ARG A 181 -6.83 -4.62 -16.93
C ARG A 181 -5.67 -3.99 -16.18
N ILE A 182 -5.30 -2.78 -16.58
CA ILE A 182 -4.16 -2.05 -16.02
C ILE A 182 -4.67 -0.87 -15.19
N VAL A 183 -4.12 -0.74 -13.99
CA VAL A 183 -4.32 0.43 -13.11
C VAL A 183 -2.97 1.08 -12.88
N ARG A 184 -2.92 2.41 -12.94
CA ARG A 184 -1.73 3.20 -12.60
C ARG A 184 -2.08 4.19 -11.51
N ILE A 185 -1.26 4.19 -10.46
CA ILE A 185 -1.37 5.09 -9.32
C ILE A 185 -0.05 5.86 -9.18
N ARG A 186 -0.14 7.09 -8.69
CA ARG A 186 1.05 7.87 -8.37
C ARG A 186 1.81 7.28 -7.19
N SER A 187 1.10 6.97 -6.12
CA SER A 187 1.59 6.33 -4.89
C SER A 187 0.42 5.66 -4.17
N THR A 188 0.68 4.85 -3.14
CA THR A 188 -0.40 4.33 -2.29
C THR A 188 -0.96 5.36 -1.31
N LEU A 189 -0.37 6.57 -1.23
CA LEU A 189 -0.90 7.67 -0.42
C LEU A 189 -1.87 8.54 -1.23
N GLU A 190 -1.65 8.68 -2.53
CA GLU A 190 -2.47 9.52 -3.41
C GLU A 190 -3.34 8.66 -4.33
N LEU A 191 -4.58 8.37 -3.88
CA LEU A 191 -5.56 7.59 -4.64
C LEU A 191 -6.79 8.40 -5.11
N GLU A 192 -6.77 9.73 -4.96
CA GLU A 192 -7.83 10.60 -5.47
C GLU A 192 -7.97 10.46 -7.00
N TYR A 193 -6.84 10.40 -7.70
CA TYR A 193 -6.77 10.20 -9.15
C TYR A 193 -5.98 8.94 -9.46
N ILE A 194 -6.59 8.04 -10.24
CA ILE A 194 -5.95 6.83 -10.77
C ILE A 194 -6.20 6.75 -12.27
N GLU A 195 -5.24 6.22 -13.01
CA GLU A 195 -5.39 5.97 -14.44
C GLU A 195 -5.77 4.50 -14.64
N VAL A 196 -6.69 4.23 -15.57
CA VAL A 196 -7.16 2.87 -15.86
C VAL A 196 -7.16 2.60 -17.35
N SER A 197 -6.86 1.37 -17.72
CA SER A 197 -7.04 0.88 -19.10
C SER A 197 -8.50 0.94 -19.54
N ALA A 198 -8.74 1.03 -20.85
CA ALA A 198 -10.09 0.99 -21.43
C ALA A 198 -10.92 -0.23 -20.98
N ALA A 199 -10.28 -1.37 -20.71
CA ALA A 199 -10.91 -2.60 -20.23
C ALA A 199 -11.63 -2.45 -18.87
N LEU A 200 -11.28 -1.42 -18.09
CA LEU A 200 -11.84 -1.17 -16.76
C LEU A 200 -12.94 -0.09 -16.76
N LEU A 201 -13.17 0.62 -17.87
CA LEU A 201 -14.13 1.74 -17.91
C LEU A 201 -15.56 1.31 -17.53
N GLY A 202 -16.02 0.16 -18.04
CA GLY A 202 -17.34 -0.37 -17.66
C GLY A 202 -17.45 -0.83 -16.21
N GLU A 203 -16.33 -1.06 -15.52
CA GLU A 203 -16.31 -1.30 -14.07
C GLU A 203 -16.34 0.02 -13.30
N VAL A 204 -15.55 1.01 -13.73
CA VAL A 204 -15.57 2.38 -13.19
C VAL A 204 -17.00 2.94 -13.16
N GLU A 205 -17.74 2.84 -14.27
CA GLU A 205 -19.12 3.35 -14.37
C GLU A 205 -20.11 2.64 -13.43
N ARG A 206 -19.82 1.42 -13.01
CA ARG A 206 -20.70 0.61 -12.14
C ARG A 206 -20.28 0.62 -10.67
N THR A 207 -19.11 1.15 -10.35
CA THR A 207 -18.55 1.15 -9.00
C THR A 207 -18.86 2.47 -8.29
N PRO A 208 -19.70 2.46 -7.23
CA PRO A 208 -19.94 3.66 -6.44
C PRO A 208 -18.64 4.22 -5.85
N GLY A 209 -18.46 5.53 -5.95
CA GLY A 209 -17.25 6.22 -5.47
C GLY A 209 -16.16 6.40 -6.53
N LEU A 210 -16.30 5.82 -7.72
CA LEU A 210 -15.47 6.16 -8.87
C LEU A 210 -16.23 7.08 -9.82
N VAL A 211 -15.54 8.11 -10.30
CA VAL A 211 -16.04 9.03 -11.33
C VAL A 211 -14.97 9.14 -12.40
N ARG A 212 -15.37 9.04 -13.66
CA ARG A 212 -14.47 9.28 -14.78
C ARG A 212 -14.29 10.79 -14.96
N GLU A 213 -13.05 11.24 -14.88
CA GLU A 213 -12.66 12.59 -15.29
C GLU A 213 -12.37 12.60 -16.80
N GLU A 214 -12.81 13.65 -17.50
CA GLU A 214 -12.65 13.81 -18.97
C GLU A 214 -11.32 14.45 -19.36
#